data_AF-A0A2P4ZVN9-F1
#
_entry.id   AF-A0A2P4ZVN9-F1
#
_cell.length_a   1.000
_cell.length_b   1.000
_cell.length_c   1.000
_cell.angle_alpha   90.00
_cell.angle_beta   90.00
_cell.angle_gamma   90.00
#
_symmetry.space_group_name_H-M   'P 1'
#
loop_
_entity.id
_entity.type
_entity.pdbx_description
1 polymer ?
#
loop_
_entity_poly.entity_id
_entity_poly.type
_entity_poly.pdbx_seq_one_letter_code
_entity_poly.pdbx_strand_id
1 'polypeptide(L)'
;MATQNPNLPQPRLGVPSRNPLPLSASQESQVRDIYYARVRKLCADEIKAFADCALGRTFSVSFACKAENHAMNACMVQHATQDEQDKAREDWFALRMERQKQRERKAKMAAAQEEFMREWWGLPEEVRLSRQKEMEKRGEKIPPARQAAGSK
;
A
#
# COMPACT_ATOMS: atom_id res chain seq x y z
N MET A 1 6.18 -27.38 31.74
CA MET A 1 7.03 -26.18 31.83
C MET A 1 7.01 -25.51 30.46
N ALA A 2 6.46 -24.30 30.35
CA ALA A 2 6.31 -23.60 29.09
C ALA A 2 7.64 -22.92 28.70
N THR A 3 8.23 -23.36 27.60
CA THR A 3 9.42 -22.77 27.00
C THR A 3 9.07 -21.42 26.37
N GLN A 4 9.60 -20.34 26.96
CA GLN A 4 9.54 -19.00 26.38
C GLN A 4 10.48 -18.94 25.18
N ASN A 5 9.93 -18.81 23.98
CA ASN A 5 10.70 -18.47 22.79
C ASN A 5 10.97 -16.95 22.82
N PRO A 6 12.24 -16.48 22.90
CA PRO A 6 12.52 -15.06 22.85
C PRO A 6 12.16 -14.50 21.47
N ASN A 7 11.35 -13.44 21.49
CA ASN A 7 10.93 -12.68 20.32
C ASN A 7 12.17 -12.11 19.60
N LEU A 8 12.55 -12.71 18.48
CA LEU A 8 13.63 -12.23 17.63
C LEU A 8 13.19 -10.91 16.97
N PRO A 9 13.96 -9.82 17.10
CA PRO A 9 13.64 -8.56 16.43
C PRO A 9 13.68 -8.77 14.91
N GLN A 10 12.56 -8.49 14.25
CA GLN A 10 12.46 -8.59 12.80
C GLN A 10 13.51 -7.70 12.12
N PRO A 11 14.16 -8.18 11.04
CA PRO A 11 15.17 -7.41 10.33
C PRO A 11 14.55 -6.13 9.79
N ARG A 12 14.98 -5.00 10.36
CA ARG A 12 14.70 -3.65 9.85
C ARG A 12 15.13 -3.62 8.39
N LEU A 13 14.18 -3.32 7.50
CA LEU A 13 14.39 -3.25 6.06
C LEU A 13 15.66 -2.45 5.77
N GLY A 14 16.52 -2.99 4.90
CA GLY A 14 17.87 -2.48 4.62
C GLY A 14 17.88 -1.07 4.06
N VAL A 15 17.79 -0.08 4.94
CA VAL A 15 18.02 1.32 4.63
C VAL A 15 19.50 1.65 4.87
N PRO A 16 20.21 2.22 3.88
CA PRO A 16 21.60 2.60 4.05
C PRO A 16 21.69 3.81 4.99
N SER A 17 22.28 3.60 6.17
CA SER A 17 22.57 4.57 7.23
C SER A 17 21.44 4.86 8.23
N ARG A 18 21.86 5.06 9.49
CA ARG A 18 21.05 5.52 10.63
C ARG A 18 20.55 6.97 10.50
N ASN A 19 21.02 7.71 9.48
CA ASN A 19 20.58 9.06 9.23
C ASN A 19 19.38 9.00 8.27
N PRO A 20 18.20 9.55 8.62
CA PRO A 20 17.05 9.55 7.72
C PRO A 20 17.45 10.24 6.41
N LEU A 21 17.30 9.52 5.29
CA LEU A 21 17.50 10.08 3.96
C LEU A 21 16.63 11.35 3.84
N PRO A 22 17.20 12.50 3.44
CA PRO A 22 16.43 13.73 3.33
C PRO A 22 15.35 13.53 2.26
N LEU A 23 14.09 13.56 2.69
CA LEU A 23 12.93 13.45 1.82
C LEU A 23 12.50 14.84 1.37
N SER A 24 11.86 14.94 0.19
CA SER A 24 11.20 16.19 -0.19
C SER A 24 10.01 16.48 0.73
N ALA A 25 9.62 17.74 0.89
CA ALA A 25 8.49 18.11 1.75
C ALA A 25 7.19 17.34 1.44
N SER A 26 6.92 17.07 0.17
CA SER A 26 5.78 16.26 -0.29
C SER A 26 5.89 14.75 0.01
N GLN A 27 7.10 14.24 0.19
CA GLN A 27 7.35 12.85 0.59
C GLN A 27 7.20 12.73 2.12
N GLU A 28 7.69 13.73 2.86
CA GLU A 28 7.49 13.79 4.31
C GLU A 28 6.02 13.90 4.71
N SER A 29 5.19 14.62 3.95
CA SER A 29 3.75 14.67 4.21
C SER A 29 3.11 13.28 4.06
N GLN A 30 3.49 12.50 3.04
CA GLN A 30 2.99 11.13 2.86
C GLN A 30 3.43 10.19 3.99
N VAL A 31 4.66 10.36 4.49
CA VAL A 31 5.14 9.62 5.67
C VAL A 31 4.34 10.02 6.90
N ARG A 32 4.06 11.31 7.10
CA ARG A 32 3.22 11.79 8.21
C ARG A 32 1.81 11.21 8.15
N ASP A 33 1.24 11.05 6.96
CA ASP A 33 -0.09 10.43 6.79
C ASP A 33 -0.10 8.96 7.25
N ILE A 34 0.93 8.19 6.86
CA ILE A 34 1.10 6.80 7.31
C ILE A 34 1.29 6.74 8.83
N TYR A 35 2.13 7.63 9.37
CA TYR A 35 2.35 7.74 10.80
C TYR A 35 1.06 8.05 11.57
N TYR A 36 0.31 9.08 11.17
CA TYR A 36 -0.96 9.40 11.82
C TYR A 36 -1.99 8.28 11.66
N ALA A 37 -2.03 7.60 10.52
CA ALA A 37 -2.90 6.44 10.33
C ALA A 37 -2.55 5.30 11.30
N ARG A 38 -1.26 5.09 11.60
CA ARG A 38 -0.81 4.09 12.55
C ARG A 38 -1.14 4.48 14.00
N VAL A 39 -0.85 5.71 14.39
CA VAL A 39 -1.19 6.21 15.74
C VAL A 39 -2.70 6.14 15.99
N ARG A 40 -3.52 6.50 14.99
CA ARG A 40 -4.99 6.36 15.09
C ARG A 40 -5.47 4.92 15.21
N LYS A 41 -4.75 3.95 14.62
CA LYS A 41 -5.07 2.52 14.78
C LYS A 41 -4.78 2.03 16.20
N LEU A 42 -3.71 2.54 16.83
CA LEU A 42 -3.37 2.21 18.22
C LEU A 42 -4.37 2.83 19.20
N CYS A 43 -4.77 4.09 18.95
CA CYS A 43 -5.75 4.82 19.78
C CYS A 43 -7.20 4.66 19.30
N ALA A 44 -7.54 3.56 18.63
CA ALA A 44 -8.86 3.40 17.99
C ALA A 44 -10.01 3.45 19.01
N ASP A 45 -9.81 2.88 20.21
CA ASP A 45 -10.83 2.82 21.26
C ASP A 45 -11.15 4.21 21.82
N GLU A 46 -10.13 5.03 22.08
CA GLU A 46 -10.29 6.41 22.56
C GLU A 46 -10.92 7.32 21.49
N ILE A 47 -10.53 7.13 20.22
CA ILE A 47 -11.13 7.85 19.08
C ILE A 47 -12.61 7.49 18.95
N LYS A 48 -12.96 6.21 19.18
CA LYS A 48 -14.35 5.75 19.14
C LYS A 48 -15.16 6.36 20.28
N ALA A 49 -14.64 6.37 21.51
CA ALA A 49 -15.31 7.01 22.64
C ALA A 49 -15.58 8.51 22.38
N PHE A 50 -14.60 9.22 21.81
CA PHE A 50 -14.80 10.60 21.39
C PHE A 50 -15.85 10.74 20.28
N ALA A 51 -15.83 9.84 19.28
CA ALA A 51 -16.80 9.83 18.20
C ALA A 51 -18.22 9.60 18.73
N ASP A 52 -18.42 8.62 19.60
CA ASP A 52 -19.70 8.29 20.20
C ASP A 52 -20.26 9.46 21.01
N CYS A 53 -19.41 10.22 21.72
CA CYS A 53 -19.83 11.44 22.40
C CYS A 53 -20.18 12.58 21.42
N ALA A 54 -19.46 12.68 20.30
CA ALA A 54 -19.67 13.70 19.28
C ALA A 54 -20.89 13.42 18.38
N LEU A 55 -21.40 12.18 18.35
CA LEU A 55 -22.61 11.84 17.60
C LEU A 55 -23.81 12.67 18.11
N GLY A 56 -24.31 13.57 17.28
CA GLY A 56 -25.47 14.41 17.58
C GLY A 56 -25.16 15.73 18.30
N ARG A 57 -23.88 16.04 18.55
CA ARG A 57 -23.43 17.34 19.06
C ARG A 57 -22.53 17.94 17.99
N THR A 58 -22.90 19.07 17.38
CA THR A 58 -22.08 19.72 16.35
C THR A 58 -21.39 20.97 16.91
N PHE A 59 -22.12 21.76 17.68
CA PHE A 59 -21.62 23.02 18.25
C PHE A 59 -21.09 22.87 19.67
N SER A 60 -21.56 21.85 20.41
CA SER A 60 -21.25 21.66 21.83
C SER A 60 -20.15 20.66 22.14
N VAL A 61 -19.56 20.02 21.12
CA VAL A 61 -18.58 18.92 21.28
C VAL A 61 -17.38 19.34 22.13
N SER A 62 -16.83 20.52 21.88
CA SER A 62 -15.59 20.98 22.51
C SER A 62 -15.70 21.12 24.03
N PHE A 63 -16.91 21.33 24.56
CA PHE A 63 -17.13 21.40 26.01
C PHE A 63 -17.79 20.15 26.57
N ALA A 64 -18.77 19.57 25.86
CA ALA A 64 -19.53 18.42 26.33
C ALA A 64 -18.71 17.12 26.29
N CYS A 65 -17.81 16.98 25.32
CA CYS A 65 -16.96 15.80 25.11
C CYS A 65 -15.48 16.09 25.45
N LYS A 66 -15.25 17.04 26.36
CA LYS A 66 -13.90 17.51 26.70
C LYS A 66 -13.06 16.39 27.33
N ALA A 67 -13.67 15.54 28.16
CA ALA A 67 -12.98 14.45 28.84
C ALA A 67 -12.46 13.40 27.84
N GLU A 68 -13.33 12.98 26.92
CA GLU A 68 -13.04 12.03 25.85
C GLU A 68 -12.01 12.62 24.87
N ASN A 69 -12.09 13.92 24.57
CA ASN A 69 -11.09 14.60 23.74
C ASN A 69 -9.71 14.60 24.41
N HIS A 70 -9.63 14.84 25.73
CA HIS A 70 -8.37 14.76 26.46
C HIS A 70 -7.81 13.33 26.51
N ALA A 71 -8.65 12.32 26.71
CA ALA A 71 -8.24 10.92 26.72
C ALA A 71 -7.67 10.50 25.35
N MET A 72 -8.37 10.83 24.26
CA MET A 72 -7.90 10.60 22.89
C MET A 72 -6.56 11.29 22.63
N ASN A 73 -6.44 12.58 22.98
CA ASN A 73 -5.20 13.33 22.78
C ASN A 73 -4.04 12.77 23.62
N ALA A 74 -4.32 12.33 24.86
CA ALA A 74 -3.31 11.72 25.72
C ALA A 74 -2.75 10.44 25.09
N CYS A 75 -3.61 9.56 24.57
CA CYS A 75 -3.18 8.36 23.85
C CYS A 75 -2.34 8.72 22.60
N MET A 76 -2.81 9.69 21.81
CA MET A 76 -2.09 10.10 20.60
C MET A 76 -0.69 10.64 20.91
N VAL A 77 -0.54 11.43 21.98
CA VAL A 77 0.76 11.97 22.41
C VAL A 77 1.69 10.87 22.94
N GLN A 78 1.16 9.88 23.66
CA GLN A 78 1.96 8.75 24.15
C GLN A 78 2.55 7.91 23.02
N HIS A 79 1.79 7.69 21.95
CA HIS A 79 2.26 6.96 20.77
C HIS A 79 2.96 7.85 19.74
N ALA A 80 3.05 9.15 19.99
CA ALA A 80 3.71 10.09 19.10
C ALA A 80 5.24 10.08 19.26
N THR A 81 5.86 8.92 19.11
CA THR A 81 7.31 8.73 19.31
C THR A 81 8.08 8.81 17.99
N GLN A 82 9.35 9.21 18.10
CA GLN A 82 10.28 9.25 16.97
C GLN A 82 10.44 7.85 16.33
N ASP A 83 10.43 6.81 17.15
CA ASP A 83 10.51 5.41 16.69
C ASP A 83 9.34 5.02 15.78
N GLU A 84 8.12 5.48 16.08
CA GLU A 84 6.97 5.24 15.20
C GLU A 84 7.06 6.04 13.91
N GLN A 85 7.64 7.24 13.94
CA GLN A 85 7.92 8.02 12.74
C GLN A 85 8.93 7.31 11.84
N ASP A 86 9.99 6.72 12.39
CA ASP A 86 11.01 5.99 11.63
C ASP A 86 10.44 4.70 11.03
N LYS A 87 9.63 3.95 11.78
CA LYS A 87 8.91 2.80 11.21
C LYS A 87 7.94 3.20 10.11
N ALA A 88 7.27 4.36 10.22
CA ALA A 88 6.41 4.87 9.15
C ALA A 88 7.21 5.25 7.89
N ARG A 89 8.45 5.74 8.05
CA ARG A 89 9.37 5.94 6.91
C ARG A 89 9.72 4.60 6.25
N GLU A 90 10.08 3.59 7.04
CA GLU A 90 10.39 2.24 6.54
C GLU A 90 9.23 1.66 5.72
N ASP A 91 8.00 1.75 6.24
CA ASP A 91 6.78 1.33 5.53
C ASP A 91 6.58 2.09 4.21
N TRP A 92 6.79 3.41 4.22
CA TRP A 92 6.65 4.22 3.01
C TRP A 92 7.64 3.80 1.92
N PHE A 93 8.90 3.53 2.31
CA PHE A 93 9.90 3.01 1.39
C PHE A 93 9.52 1.62 0.88
N ALA A 94 9.04 0.72 1.73
CA ALA A 94 8.57 -0.61 1.33
C ALA A 94 7.43 -0.52 0.31
N LEU A 95 6.42 0.32 0.56
CA LEU A 95 5.31 0.56 -0.38
C LEU A 95 5.78 1.14 -1.71
N ARG A 96 6.81 2.00 -1.70
CA ARG A 96 7.39 2.55 -2.93
C ARG A 96 8.10 1.46 -3.74
N MET A 97 8.91 0.63 -3.09
CA MET A 97 9.61 -0.48 -3.74
C MET A 97 8.63 -1.50 -4.30
N GLU A 98 7.55 -1.81 -3.56
CA GLU A 98 6.51 -2.71 -4.05
C GLU A 98 5.80 -2.11 -5.27
N ARG A 99 5.43 -0.82 -5.24
CA ARG A 99 4.85 -0.13 -6.41
C ARG A 99 5.78 -0.18 -7.62
N GLN A 100 7.09 -0.03 -7.43
CA GLN A 100 8.06 -0.14 -8.50
C GLN A 100 8.12 -1.56 -9.06
N LYS A 101 8.23 -2.58 -8.21
CA LYS A 101 8.23 -4.00 -8.61
C LYS A 101 6.96 -4.39 -9.36
N GLN A 102 5.81 -3.86 -8.95
CA GLN A 102 4.54 -4.08 -9.64
C GLN A 102 4.52 -3.41 -11.02
N ARG A 103 5.10 -2.21 -11.17
CA ARG A 103 5.26 -1.54 -12.48
C ARG A 103 6.19 -2.32 -13.39
N GLU A 104 7.33 -2.79 -12.88
CA GLU A 104 8.27 -3.62 -13.64
C GLU A 104 7.65 -4.94 -14.10
N ARG A 105 6.89 -5.63 -13.21
CA ARG A 105 6.14 -6.83 -13.57
C ARG A 105 5.10 -6.55 -14.66
N LYS A 106 4.32 -5.47 -14.52
CA LYS A 106 3.34 -5.07 -15.52
C LYS A 106 4.00 -4.68 -16.84
N ALA A 107 5.16 -4.04 -16.82
CA ALA A 107 5.92 -3.68 -18.02
C ALA A 107 6.50 -4.92 -18.72
N LYS A 108 7.03 -5.89 -17.96
CA LYS A 108 7.51 -7.17 -18.53
C LYS A 108 6.39 -7.97 -19.18
N MET A 109 5.23 -8.08 -18.50
CA MET A 109 4.05 -8.74 -19.07
C MET A 109 3.54 -8.03 -20.32
N ALA A 110 3.60 -6.70 -20.33
CA ALA A 110 3.23 -5.90 -21.49
C ALA A 110 4.15 -6.12 -22.68
N ALA A 111 5.46 -6.07 -22.47
CA ALA A 111 6.45 -6.32 -23.51
C ALA A 111 6.30 -7.73 -24.09
N ALA A 112 6.16 -8.74 -23.23
CA ALA A 112 5.89 -10.11 -23.66
C ALA A 112 4.58 -10.23 -24.46
N GLN A 113 3.54 -9.50 -24.06
CA GLN A 113 2.28 -9.46 -24.80
C GLN A 113 2.41 -8.73 -26.14
N GLU A 114 3.16 -7.63 -26.22
CA GLU A 114 3.43 -6.89 -27.46
C GLU A 114 4.25 -7.72 -28.44
N GLU A 115 5.28 -8.43 -27.97
CA GLU A 115 6.07 -9.38 -28.75
C GLU A 115 5.19 -10.52 -29.28
N PHE A 116 4.40 -11.15 -28.39
CA PHE A 116 3.46 -12.19 -28.78
C PHE A 116 2.47 -11.70 -29.85
N MET A 117 1.90 -10.50 -29.67
CA MET A 117 0.97 -9.94 -30.65
C MET A 117 1.66 -9.61 -31.97
N ARG A 118 2.89 -9.08 -31.95
CA ARG A 118 3.67 -8.80 -33.15
C ARG A 118 3.95 -10.08 -33.94
N GLU A 119 4.38 -11.15 -33.28
CA GLU A 119 4.58 -12.45 -33.90
C GLU A 119 3.27 -13.05 -34.43
N TRP A 120 2.20 -12.96 -33.63
CA TRP A 120 0.87 -13.47 -33.99
C TRP A 120 0.29 -12.82 -35.25
N TRP A 121 0.48 -11.50 -35.41
CA TRP A 121 0.03 -10.76 -36.60
C TRP A 121 1.01 -10.83 -37.79
N GLY A 122 2.26 -11.27 -37.58
CA GLY A 122 3.26 -11.42 -38.64
C GLY A 122 3.23 -12.77 -39.38
N LEU A 123 2.47 -13.75 -38.89
CA LEU A 123 2.34 -15.08 -39.50
C LEU A 123 1.38 -15.07 -40.72
N PRO A 124 1.61 -15.92 -41.74
CA PRO A 124 0.64 -16.13 -42.81
C PRO A 124 -0.71 -16.60 -42.29
N GLU A 125 -1.80 -16.20 -42.95
CA GLU A 125 -3.18 -16.43 -42.47
C GLU A 125 -3.50 -17.92 -42.25
N GLU A 126 -3.00 -18.80 -43.11
CA GLU A 126 -3.15 -20.27 -42.99
C GLU A 126 -2.52 -20.82 -41.70
N VAL A 127 -1.37 -20.24 -41.31
CA VAL A 127 -0.62 -20.64 -40.09
C VAL A 127 -1.31 -20.07 -38.85
N ARG A 128 -1.86 -18.86 -38.92
CA ARG A 128 -2.66 -18.27 -37.82
C ARG A 128 -3.91 -19.09 -37.52
N LEU A 129 -4.67 -19.46 -38.55
CA LEU A 129 -5.92 -20.23 -38.42
C LEU A 129 -5.68 -21.65 -37.88
N SER A 130 -4.59 -22.30 -38.30
CA SER A 130 -4.21 -23.62 -37.78
C SER A 130 -3.80 -23.55 -36.30
N ARG A 131 -2.95 -22.57 -35.93
CA ARG A 131 -2.58 -22.33 -34.52
C ARG A 131 -3.78 -21.97 -33.65
N GLN A 132 -4.72 -21.18 -34.17
CA GLN A 132 -5.96 -20.84 -33.47
C GLN A 132 -6.80 -22.09 -33.17
N LYS A 133 -6.97 -22.99 -34.15
CA LYS A 133 -7.66 -24.27 -33.95
C LYS A 133 -6.96 -25.17 -32.93
N GLU A 134 -5.64 -25.16 -32.87
CA GLU A 134 -4.87 -25.91 -31.86
C GLU A 134 -5.03 -25.33 -30.45
N MET A 135 -5.00 -24.00 -30.32
CA MET A 135 -5.25 -23.30 -29.04
C MET A 135 -6.68 -23.57 -28.55
N GLU A 136 -7.67 -23.51 -29.44
CA GLU A 136 -9.07 -23.84 -29.13
C GLU A 136 -9.25 -25.29 -28.67
N LYS A 137 -8.56 -26.25 -29.30
CA LYS A 137 -8.55 -27.66 -28.86
C LYS A 137 -7.91 -27.84 -27.47
N ARG A 138 -6.93 -27.02 -27.12
CA ARG A 138 -6.34 -26.96 -25.76
C ARG A 138 -7.17 -26.15 -24.77
N GLY A 139 -8.24 -25.50 -25.21
CA GLY A 139 -9.06 -24.61 -24.38
C GLY A 139 -8.39 -23.26 -24.06
N GLU A 140 -7.29 -22.92 -24.72
CA GLU A 140 -6.57 -21.66 -24.56
C GLU A 140 -7.12 -20.62 -25.56
N LYS A 141 -7.38 -19.40 -25.09
CA LYS A 141 -7.83 -18.29 -25.93
C LYS A 141 -6.69 -17.31 -26.17
N ILE A 142 -6.68 -16.68 -27.34
CA ILE A 142 -5.75 -15.60 -27.66
C ILE A 142 -6.00 -14.46 -26.66
N PRO A 143 -4.99 -14.01 -25.89
CA PRO A 143 -5.18 -12.91 -24.97
C PRO A 143 -5.58 -11.65 -25.76
N PRO A 144 -6.61 -10.91 -25.31
CA PRO A 144 -7.08 -9.73 -26.03
C PRO A 144 -5.95 -8.70 -26.14
N ALA A 145 -5.86 -8.02 -27.29
CA ALA A 145 -4.97 -6.88 -27.43
C ALA A 145 -5.25 -5.88 -26.31
N ARG A 146 -4.20 -5.33 -25.70
CA ARG A 146 -4.27 -4.37 -24.59
C ARG A 146 -5.32 -3.31 -24.89
N GLN A 147 -6.50 -3.39 -24.27
CA GLN A 147 -7.43 -2.27 -24.24
C GLN A 147 -6.75 -1.24 -23.34
N ALA A 148 -6.44 -0.06 -23.89
CA ALA A 148 -5.89 1.04 -23.12
C ALA A 148 -6.82 1.32 -21.94
N ALA A 149 -6.44 0.84 -20.74
CA ALA A 149 -7.17 1.10 -19.53
C ALA A 149 -7.21 2.63 -19.35
N GLY A 150 -8.43 3.16 -19.36
CA GLY A 150 -8.70 4.57 -19.56
C GLY A 150 -7.93 5.53 -18.66
N SER A 151 -7.54 6.62 -19.29
CA SER A 151 -7.31 7.92 -18.65
C SER A 151 -8.54 8.28 -17.81
N LYS A 152 -8.41 8.27 -16.48
CA LYS A 152 -9.24 9.04 -15.55
C LYS A 152 -8.33 9.60 -14.47
#